data_AF-A0A1G8L213-F1
#
_entry.id   AF-A0A1G8L213-F1
#
_cell.length_a   1.000
_cell.length_b   1.000
_cell.length_c   1.000
_cell.angle_alpha   90.00
_cell.angle_beta   90.00
_cell.angle_gamma   90.00
#
_symmetry.space_group_name_H-M   'P 1'
#
loop_
_entity.id
_entity.type
_entity.pdbx_description
1 polymer ?
#
loop_
_entity_poly.entity_id
_entity_poly.type
_entity_poly.pdbx_seq_one_letter_code
_entity_poly.pdbx_strand_id
1 'polypeptide(L)'
;MISPILSEEDISLDLVTKGKQSALSKIAIRIARRNGLDEQMVIRGLFDRECLGSTGMGRGVAIPHALLGMISSPAASLTRLAQPIDFDGPDDDPVDLIYTILWPASATSAFLPALSQICRLLRASQVRARLRQARTSDEALAILEAKPVPAISTNLHTCCFEPGVLVSRYLSHA
;
A
#
# COMPACT_ATOMS: atom_id res chain seq x y z
N MET A 1 -14.88 -1.73 2.44
CA MET A 1 -13.66 -2.06 3.22
C MET A 1 -12.95 -3.19 2.49
N ILE A 2 -11.62 -3.20 2.47
CA ILE A 2 -10.81 -4.29 1.85
C ILE A 2 -10.42 -5.36 2.91
N SER A 3 -10.82 -5.18 4.18
CA SER A 3 -10.68 -6.24 5.18
C SER A 3 -11.75 -7.33 4.93
N PRO A 4 -11.39 -8.63 4.80
CA PRO A 4 -10.17 -9.26 5.32
C PRO A 4 -9.42 -10.07 4.24
N ILE A 5 -8.70 -9.43 3.33
CA ILE A 5 -7.80 -10.16 2.40
C ILE A 5 -6.39 -10.31 3.01
N LEU A 6 -6.09 -9.62 4.13
CA LEU A 6 -4.79 -9.61 4.77
C LEU A 6 -4.90 -10.09 6.22
N SER A 7 -3.96 -10.93 6.63
CA SER A 7 -3.67 -11.31 8.01
C SER A 7 -2.21 -11.02 8.35
N GLU A 8 -1.80 -11.17 9.61
CA GLU A 8 -0.40 -10.99 10.02
C GLU A 8 0.57 -11.91 9.25
N GLU A 9 0.10 -13.10 8.87
CA GLU A 9 0.90 -14.09 8.14
C GLU A 9 1.14 -13.70 6.68
N ASP A 10 0.37 -12.74 6.16
CA ASP A 10 0.53 -12.15 4.83
C ASP A 10 1.50 -10.96 4.82
N ILE A 11 2.08 -10.62 5.99
CA ILE A 11 3.01 -9.52 6.16
C ILE A 11 4.42 -10.08 6.37
N SER A 12 5.34 -9.65 5.52
CA SER A 12 6.76 -9.98 5.61
C SER A 12 7.58 -8.71 5.80
N LEU A 13 8.20 -8.57 6.97
CA LEU A 13 9.11 -7.48 7.25
C LEU A 13 10.54 -7.88 6.93
N ASP A 14 11.30 -6.91 6.41
CA ASP A 14 12.74 -7.00 6.18
C ASP A 14 13.16 -8.18 5.29
N LEU A 15 12.40 -8.40 4.21
CA LEU A 15 12.71 -9.44 3.23
C LEU A 15 13.99 -9.07 2.46
N VAL A 16 15.01 -9.91 2.57
CA VAL A 16 16.25 -9.77 1.80
C VAL A 16 16.04 -10.28 0.38
N THR A 17 16.41 -9.49 -0.63
CA THR A 17 16.29 -9.84 -2.06
C THR A 17 17.52 -9.39 -2.84
N LYS A 18 17.68 -9.89 -4.07
CA LYS A 18 18.78 -9.49 -4.97
C LYS A 18 18.31 -8.56 -6.10
N GLY A 19 17.21 -7.82 -5.89
CA GLY A 19 16.58 -6.97 -6.91
C GLY A 19 15.18 -7.43 -7.31
N LYS A 20 14.59 -6.74 -8.29
CA LYS A 20 13.16 -6.82 -8.67
C LYS A 20 12.66 -8.24 -8.92
N GLN A 21 13.35 -8.99 -9.77
CA GLN A 21 12.97 -10.37 -10.09
C GLN A 21 13.01 -11.28 -8.85
N SER A 22 14.04 -11.12 -8.00
CA SER A 22 14.15 -11.88 -6.75
C SER A 22 13.05 -11.53 -5.76
N ALA A 23 12.66 -10.25 -5.67
CA ALA A 23 11.56 -9.81 -4.83
C ALA A 23 10.22 -10.40 -5.30
N LEU A 24 9.89 -10.24 -6.59
CA LEU A 24 8.66 -10.77 -7.18
C LEU A 24 8.54 -12.29 -6.98
N SER A 25 9.59 -13.06 -7.27
CA SER A 25 9.56 -14.52 -7.08
C SER A 25 9.39 -14.92 -5.62
N LYS A 26 10.09 -14.28 -4.68
CA LYS A 26 9.96 -14.60 -3.25
C LYS A 26 8.58 -14.27 -2.72
N ILE A 27 8.02 -13.12 -3.11
CA ILE A 27 6.68 -12.70 -2.71
C ILE A 27 5.63 -13.65 -3.31
N ALA A 28 5.75 -13.97 -4.60
CA ALA A 28 4.88 -14.91 -5.32
C ALA A 28 4.82 -16.28 -4.63
N ILE A 29 5.97 -16.85 -4.28
CA ILE A 29 6.05 -18.15 -3.59
C ILE A 29 5.35 -18.09 -2.22
N ARG A 30 5.57 -17.02 -1.44
CA ARG A 30 4.96 -16.88 -0.10
C ARG A 30 3.44 -16.77 -0.19
N ILE A 31 2.92 -15.87 -1.03
CA ILE A 31 1.47 -15.68 -1.17
C ILE A 31 0.80 -16.92 -1.79
N ALA A 32 1.47 -17.61 -2.73
CA ALA A 32 0.97 -18.85 -3.31
C ALA A 32 0.82 -19.95 -2.26
N ARG A 33 1.89 -20.24 -1.51
CA ARG A 33 1.87 -21.25 -0.43
C ARG A 33 0.81 -20.96 0.61
N ARG A 34 0.70 -19.70 1.03
CA ARG A 34 -0.27 -19.29 2.05
C ARG A 34 -1.71 -19.55 1.63
N ASN A 35 -1.99 -19.44 0.34
CA ASN A 35 -3.32 -19.59 -0.24
C ASN A 35 -3.54 -20.93 -0.94
N GLY A 36 -2.60 -21.89 -0.81
CA GLY A 36 -2.69 -23.20 -1.46
C GLY A 36 -2.70 -23.14 -2.99
N LEU A 37 -2.02 -22.15 -3.58
CA LEU A 37 -1.98 -21.91 -5.01
C LEU A 37 -0.71 -22.49 -5.64
N ASP A 38 -0.75 -22.74 -6.95
CA ASP A 38 0.43 -23.10 -7.73
C ASP A 38 1.43 -21.94 -7.80
N GLU A 39 2.66 -22.17 -7.34
CA GLU A 39 3.71 -21.15 -7.28
C GLU A 39 4.07 -20.61 -8.67
N GLN A 40 4.15 -21.48 -9.68
CA GLN A 40 4.57 -21.08 -11.04
C GLN A 40 3.50 -20.21 -11.71
N MET A 41 2.23 -20.51 -11.50
CA MET A 41 1.09 -19.73 -11.96
C MET A 41 1.10 -18.32 -11.38
N VAL A 42 1.38 -18.17 -10.07
CA VAL A 42 1.47 -16.87 -9.42
C VAL A 42 2.69 -16.09 -9.88
N ILE A 43 3.87 -16.73 -9.94
CA ILE A 43 5.10 -16.12 -10.47
C ILE A 43 4.83 -15.59 -11.87
N ARG A 44 4.38 -16.46 -12.77
CA ARG A 44 4.11 -16.08 -14.16
C ARG A 44 3.12 -14.94 -14.26
N GLY A 45 2.00 -14.99 -13.53
CA GLY A 45 1.00 -13.92 -13.56
C GLY A 45 1.56 -12.56 -13.13
N LEU A 46 2.38 -12.51 -12.09
CA LEU A 46 3.00 -11.26 -11.63
C LEU A 46 4.07 -10.75 -12.60
N PHE A 47 4.91 -11.64 -13.13
CA PHE A 47 5.93 -11.26 -14.12
C PHE A 47 5.31 -10.81 -15.45
N ASP A 48 4.31 -11.53 -15.95
CA ASP A 48 3.59 -11.16 -17.18
C ASP A 48 2.97 -9.77 -17.03
N ARG A 49 2.40 -9.44 -15.86
CA ARG A 49 1.90 -8.08 -15.59
C ARG A 49 3.01 -7.05 -15.54
N GLU A 50 4.10 -7.35 -14.84
CA GLU A 50 5.22 -6.40 -14.68
C GLU A 50 5.88 -6.06 -16.02
N CYS A 51 5.96 -7.02 -16.95
CA CYS A 51 6.49 -6.84 -18.30
C CYS A 51 5.67 -5.85 -19.15
N LEU A 52 4.38 -5.63 -18.84
CA LEU A 52 3.56 -4.62 -19.53
C LEU A 52 3.93 -3.18 -19.14
N GLY A 53 4.71 -3.02 -18.09
CA GLY A 53 5.09 -1.74 -17.52
C GLY A 53 5.12 -1.83 -16.00
N SER A 54 6.09 -1.11 -15.42
CA SER A 54 6.38 -1.17 -14.00
C SER A 54 5.13 -1.00 -13.13
N THR A 55 5.02 -1.79 -12.07
CA THR A 55 4.00 -1.59 -11.04
C THR A 55 4.49 -0.71 -9.87
N GLY A 56 5.64 -0.06 -10.04
CA GLY A 56 6.11 1.02 -9.19
C GLY A 56 5.12 2.20 -9.23
N MET A 57 4.70 2.66 -8.05
CA MET A 57 3.85 3.86 -7.88
C MET A 57 4.68 5.10 -7.51
N GLY A 58 5.99 4.91 -7.35
CA GLY A 58 6.93 5.90 -6.84
C GLY A 58 6.90 6.04 -5.32
N ARG A 59 7.75 6.92 -4.78
CA ARG A 59 7.92 7.19 -3.34
C ARG A 59 8.29 5.94 -2.54
N GLY A 60 9.04 5.05 -3.19
CA GLY A 60 9.47 3.75 -2.67
C GLY A 60 8.38 2.69 -2.54
N VAL A 61 7.29 2.77 -3.33
CA VAL A 61 6.20 1.79 -3.31
C VAL A 61 6.02 1.11 -4.66
N ALA A 62 5.79 -0.21 -4.65
CA ALA A 62 5.24 -0.95 -5.79
C ALA A 62 3.97 -1.71 -5.40
N ILE A 63 3.09 -1.92 -6.37
CA ILE A 63 1.85 -2.68 -6.21
C ILE A 63 1.74 -3.77 -7.29
N PRO A 64 2.59 -4.83 -7.25
CA PRO A 64 2.47 -5.96 -8.17
C PRO A 64 1.10 -6.62 -8.07
N HIS A 65 0.48 -6.94 -9.20
CA HIS A 65 -0.86 -7.52 -9.19
C HIS A 65 -1.08 -8.46 -10.37
N ALA A 66 -1.99 -9.43 -10.22
CA ALA A 66 -2.34 -10.33 -11.32
C ALA A 66 -3.81 -10.78 -11.24
N LEU A 67 -4.44 -10.87 -12.41
CA LEU A 67 -5.71 -11.60 -12.57
C LEU A 67 -5.37 -13.07 -12.86
N LEU A 68 -5.85 -13.98 -12.02
CA LEU A 68 -5.55 -15.41 -12.12
C LEU A 68 -6.84 -16.22 -12.32
N GLY A 69 -6.80 -17.20 -13.21
CA GLY A 69 -7.97 -18.04 -13.52
C GLY A 69 -8.28 -19.12 -12.48
N MET A 70 -7.26 -19.59 -11.74
CA MET A 70 -7.37 -20.74 -10.84
C MET A 70 -7.47 -20.36 -9.36
N ILE A 71 -7.90 -19.13 -9.06
CA ILE A 71 -8.10 -18.67 -7.67
C ILE A 71 -9.59 -18.38 -7.45
N SER A 72 -10.12 -18.75 -6.29
CA SER A 72 -11.54 -18.57 -5.95
C SER A 72 -11.82 -17.28 -5.19
N SER A 73 -10.82 -16.73 -4.50
CA SER A 73 -10.90 -15.48 -3.74
C SER A 73 -9.66 -14.62 -3.99
N PRO A 74 -9.76 -13.29 -3.82
CA PRO A 74 -8.59 -12.43 -3.78
C PRO A 74 -7.61 -12.84 -2.68
N ALA A 75 -6.32 -12.61 -2.92
CA ALA A 75 -5.25 -12.76 -1.94
C ALA A 75 -4.35 -11.52 -2.00
N ALA A 76 -3.79 -11.11 -0.86
CA ALA A 76 -2.88 -9.97 -0.81
C ALA A 76 -1.72 -10.23 0.15
N SER A 77 -0.64 -9.47 -0.02
CA SER A 77 0.48 -9.46 0.93
C SER A 77 1.11 -8.07 1.03
N LEU A 78 1.65 -7.75 2.19
CA LEU A 78 2.54 -6.61 2.37
C LEU A 78 3.95 -7.13 2.60
N THR A 79 4.91 -6.60 1.85
CA THR A 79 6.32 -6.90 2.06
C THR A 79 7.10 -5.60 2.22
N ARG A 80 7.83 -5.47 3.33
CA ARG A 80 8.91 -4.50 3.46
C ARG A 80 10.24 -5.18 3.14
N LEU A 81 11.03 -4.61 2.26
CA LEU A 81 12.36 -5.12 1.92
C LEU A 81 13.39 -4.66 2.95
N ALA A 82 14.37 -5.51 3.24
CA ALA A 82 15.51 -5.13 4.08
C ALA A 82 16.39 -4.06 3.42
N GLN A 83 16.49 -4.10 2.09
CA GLN A 83 17.19 -3.11 1.28
C GLN A 83 16.28 -2.68 0.13
N PRO A 84 16.11 -1.36 -0.10
CA PRO A 84 15.37 -0.86 -1.25
C PRO A 84 16.01 -1.34 -2.56
N ILE A 85 15.19 -1.59 -3.58
CA ILE A 85 15.64 -2.06 -4.89
C ILE A 85 15.13 -1.15 -6.00
N ASP A 86 15.87 -1.08 -7.11
CA ASP A 86 15.32 -0.51 -8.33
C ASP A 86 14.11 -1.34 -8.79
N PHE A 87 13.03 -0.65 -9.13
CA PHE A 87 11.78 -1.22 -9.57
C PHE A 87 11.30 -0.61 -10.89
N ASP A 88 12.11 0.20 -11.57
CA ASP A 88 11.72 0.94 -12.77
C ASP A 88 10.50 1.85 -12.51
N GLY A 89 10.45 2.49 -11.34
CA GLY A 89 9.35 3.36 -10.92
C GLY A 89 9.32 4.70 -11.66
N PRO A 90 8.22 5.47 -11.56
CA PRO A 90 8.07 6.73 -12.30
C PRO A 90 8.92 7.90 -11.79
N ASP A 91 9.49 7.80 -10.59
CA ASP A 91 10.27 8.85 -9.92
C ASP A 91 11.70 8.44 -9.56
N ASP A 92 12.21 7.35 -10.15
CA ASP A 92 13.53 6.73 -9.89
C ASP A 92 13.80 6.37 -8.41
N ASP A 93 12.82 6.53 -7.51
CA ASP A 93 12.95 6.16 -6.11
C ASP A 93 13.00 4.63 -5.98
N PRO A 94 14.01 4.06 -5.28
CA PRO A 94 14.06 2.63 -5.05
C PRO A 94 12.91 2.19 -4.14
N VAL A 95 12.32 1.04 -4.45
CA VAL A 95 11.17 0.48 -3.76
C VAL A 95 11.60 -0.36 -2.57
N ASP A 96 11.00 -0.09 -1.41
CA ASP A 96 11.14 -0.87 -0.18
C ASP A 96 9.82 -1.41 0.34
N LEU A 97 8.69 -0.81 -0.05
CA LEU A 97 7.34 -1.28 0.29
C LEU A 97 6.65 -1.86 -0.94
N ILE A 98 6.27 -3.14 -0.84
CA ILE A 98 5.59 -3.86 -1.92
C ILE A 98 4.26 -4.40 -1.39
N TYR A 99 3.15 -4.00 -2.02
CA TYR A 99 1.82 -4.54 -1.72
C TYR A 99 1.33 -5.37 -2.89
N THR A 100 1.26 -6.70 -2.74
CA THR A 100 0.89 -7.59 -3.85
C THR A 100 -0.59 -7.96 -3.78
N ILE A 101 -1.28 -8.02 -4.93
CA ILE A 101 -2.69 -8.42 -5.02
C ILE A 101 -2.90 -9.45 -6.12
N LEU A 102 -3.42 -10.62 -5.76
CA LEU A 102 -3.92 -11.62 -6.69
C LEU A 102 -5.45 -11.57 -6.70
N TRP A 103 -6.05 -11.63 -7.89
CA TRP A 103 -7.49 -11.50 -8.02
C TRP A 103 -8.09 -12.53 -8.98
N PRO A 104 -9.26 -13.12 -8.66
CA PRO A 104 -9.93 -14.06 -9.56
C PRO A 104 -10.36 -13.39 -10.86
N ALA A 105 -9.98 -13.97 -12.00
CA ALA A 105 -10.38 -13.48 -13.32
C ALA A 105 -11.92 -13.52 -13.54
N SER A 106 -12.64 -14.31 -12.75
CA SER A 106 -14.11 -14.38 -12.77
C SER A 106 -14.81 -13.20 -12.07
N ALA A 107 -14.10 -12.40 -11.27
CA ALA A 107 -14.69 -11.30 -10.47
C ALA A 107 -13.99 -9.94 -10.70
N THR A 108 -13.71 -9.61 -11.96
CA THR A 108 -12.92 -8.41 -12.34
C THR A 108 -13.57 -7.07 -12.03
N SER A 109 -14.90 -6.99 -11.93
CA SER A 109 -15.62 -5.75 -11.65
C SER A 109 -15.22 -5.10 -10.32
N ALA A 110 -14.84 -5.91 -9.32
CA ALA A 110 -14.40 -5.43 -8.01
C ALA A 110 -12.88 -5.18 -7.92
N PHE A 111 -12.10 -5.57 -8.93
CA PHE A 111 -10.64 -5.48 -8.91
C PHE A 111 -10.14 -4.03 -8.92
N LEU A 112 -10.54 -3.21 -9.90
CA LEU A 112 -10.07 -1.82 -10.02
C LEU A 112 -10.50 -0.95 -8.83
N PRO A 113 -11.74 -1.06 -8.29
CA PRO A 113 -12.10 -0.37 -7.05
C PRO A 113 -11.18 -0.73 -5.88
N ALA A 114 -10.87 -2.03 -5.70
CA ALA A 114 -9.99 -2.50 -4.63
C ALA A 114 -8.55 -1.97 -4.80
N LEU A 115 -7.99 -2.12 -6.01
CA LEU A 115 -6.66 -1.62 -6.36
C LEU A 115 -6.56 -0.10 -6.12
N SER A 116 -7.54 0.67 -6.58
CA SER A 116 -7.61 2.13 -6.41
C SER A 116 -7.58 2.56 -4.94
N GLN A 117 -8.26 1.82 -4.06
CA GLN A 117 -8.25 2.09 -2.63
C GLN A 117 -6.88 1.82 -2.00
N ILE A 118 -6.21 0.71 -2.34
CA ILE A 118 -4.85 0.43 -1.87
C ILE A 118 -3.87 1.50 -2.36
N CYS A 119 -3.95 1.90 -3.63
CA CYS A 119 -3.12 2.99 -4.15
C CYS A 119 -3.36 4.30 -3.38
N ARG A 120 -4.61 4.65 -3.02
CA ARG A 120 -4.91 5.83 -2.19
C ARG A 120 -4.28 5.73 -0.80
N LEU A 121 -4.40 4.58 -0.15
CA LEU A 121 -3.83 4.34 1.17
C LEU A 121 -2.31 4.52 1.15
N LEU A 122 -1.63 3.88 0.20
CA LEU A 122 -0.17 3.93 0.09
C LEU A 122 0.37 5.27 -0.46
N ARG A 123 -0.50 6.13 -1.01
CA ARG A 123 -0.15 7.52 -1.34
C ARG A 123 -0.01 8.42 -0.11
N ALA A 124 -0.61 8.09 1.02
CA ALA A 124 -0.45 8.88 2.24
C ALA A 124 0.98 8.72 2.81
N SER A 125 1.71 9.82 2.94
CA SER A 125 3.10 9.83 3.44
C SER A 125 3.21 9.27 4.85
N GLN A 126 2.26 9.61 5.73
CA GLN A 126 2.21 9.10 7.10
C GLN A 126 2.05 7.57 7.14
N VAL A 127 1.25 6.99 6.24
CA VAL A 127 1.08 5.54 6.15
C VAL A 127 2.40 4.88 5.77
N ARG A 128 3.06 5.36 4.70
CA ARG A 128 4.37 4.82 4.30
C ARG A 128 5.43 4.95 5.40
N ALA A 129 5.50 6.10 6.06
CA ALA A 129 6.43 6.33 7.15
C ALA A 129 6.20 5.35 8.32
N ARG A 130 4.94 5.15 8.71
CA ARG A 130 4.57 4.19 9.76
C ARG A 130 4.87 2.74 9.36
N LEU A 131 4.59 2.34 8.11
CA LEU A 131 4.92 0.99 7.61
C LEU A 131 6.43 0.71 7.62
N ARG A 132 7.25 1.72 7.31
CA ARG A 132 8.72 1.61 7.41
C ARG A 132 9.23 1.50 8.85
N GLN A 133 8.48 2.02 9.81
CA GLN A 133 8.83 1.98 11.23
C GLN A 133 8.22 0.80 11.99
N ALA A 134 7.23 0.10 11.41
CA ALA A 134 6.58 -1.05 12.04
C ALA A 134 7.60 -2.12 12.43
N ARG A 135 7.53 -2.60 13.67
CA ARG A 135 8.44 -3.61 14.21
C ARG A 135 7.87 -5.01 14.14
N THR A 136 6.55 -5.12 14.01
CA THR A 136 5.83 -6.39 13.96
C THR A 136 4.85 -6.42 12.79
N SER A 137 4.49 -7.63 12.36
CA SER A 137 3.44 -7.82 11.35
C SER A 137 2.09 -7.27 11.83
N ASP A 138 1.74 -7.47 13.10
CA ASP A 138 0.54 -6.89 13.72
C ASP A 138 0.51 -5.35 13.63
N GLU A 139 1.60 -4.67 13.97
CA GLU A 139 1.68 -3.21 13.85
C GLU A 139 1.47 -2.75 12.40
N ALA A 140 2.09 -3.45 11.44
CA ALA A 140 1.93 -3.15 10.02
C ALA A 140 0.49 -3.39 9.54
N LEU A 141 -0.16 -4.47 10.01
CA LEU A 141 -1.56 -4.76 9.72
C LEU A 141 -2.46 -3.66 10.26
N ALA A 142 -2.29 -3.28 11.53
CA ALA A 142 -3.05 -2.22 12.17
C ALA A 142 -2.90 -0.87 11.44
N ILE A 143 -1.72 -0.56 10.88
CA ILE A 143 -1.50 0.64 10.04
C ILE A 143 -2.33 0.59 8.75
N LEU A 144 -2.42 -0.58 8.11
CA LEU A 144 -3.19 -0.76 6.87
C LEU A 144 -4.71 -0.74 7.11
N GLU A 145 -5.16 -1.20 8.27
CA GLU A 145 -6.58 -1.24 8.65
C GLU A 145 -7.06 0.08 9.26
N ALA A 146 -6.15 0.90 9.77
CA ALA A 146 -6.48 2.20 10.33
C ALA A 146 -7.20 3.07 9.28
N LYS A 147 -8.40 3.55 9.65
CA LYS A 147 -9.07 4.59 8.86
C LYS A 147 -8.12 5.79 8.76
N PRO A 148 -7.94 6.40 7.56
CA PRO A 148 -7.20 7.63 7.45
C PRO A 148 -7.82 8.65 8.42
N VAL A 149 -7.05 9.08 9.41
CA VAL A 149 -7.44 10.26 10.19
C VAL A 149 -7.37 11.42 9.21
N PRO A 150 -8.47 12.18 9.00
CA PRO A 150 -8.41 13.33 8.11
C PRO A 150 -7.27 14.22 8.56
N ALA A 151 -6.40 14.59 7.62
CA ALA A 151 -5.32 15.53 7.91
C ALA A 151 -5.95 16.79 8.49
N ILE A 152 -5.63 17.10 9.75
CA ILE A 152 -5.97 18.39 10.33
C ILE A 152 -5.23 19.39 9.45
N SER A 153 -5.97 20.11 8.62
CA SER A 153 -5.45 21.31 7.97
C SER A 153 -5.22 22.30 9.11
N THR A 154 -3.99 22.33 9.63
CA THR A 154 -3.52 23.48 10.37
C THR A 154 -3.48 24.63 9.38
N ASN A 155 -4.62 25.32 9.27
CA ASN A 155 -4.63 26.71 8.85
C ASN A 155 -3.82 27.47 9.89
N LEU A 156 -2.49 27.49 9.76
CA LEU A 156 -1.72 28.63 10.21
C LEU A 156 -2.10 29.78 9.27
N HIS A 157 -3.27 30.36 9.51
CA HIS A 157 -3.45 31.76 9.20
C HIS A 157 -2.55 32.50 10.16
N THR A 158 -1.39 32.90 9.66
CA THR A 158 -0.55 33.93 10.25
C THR A 158 -1.45 35.09 10.67
N CYS A 159 -1.45 35.39 11.97
CA CYS A 159 -1.98 36.64 12.51
C CYS A 159 -1.34 37.81 11.79
N CYS A 160 -2.07 38.43 10.85
CA CYS A 160 -1.87 39.83 10.54
C CYS A 160 -2.77 40.61 11.51
N PHE A 161 -2.17 41.05 12.62
CA PHE A 161 -2.75 42.07 13.48
C PHE A 161 -2.75 43.38 12.70
N GLU A 162 -3.93 43.83 12.24
CA GLU A 162 -4.14 45.21 11.82
C GLU A 162 -4.27 46.09 13.08
N PRO A 163 -3.45 47.14 13.27
CA PRO A 163 -3.60 48.04 14.39
C PRO A 163 -4.78 48.98 14.12
N GLY A 164 -5.95 48.74 14.72
CA GLY A 164 -6.97 49.80 14.75
C GLY A 164 -8.45 49.47 14.89
N VAL A 165 -8.89 48.28 15.35
CA VAL A 165 -10.32 48.07 15.61
C VAL A 165 -10.60 47.88 17.10
N LEU A 166 -11.27 48.90 17.65
CA LEU A 166 -11.78 48.98 19.01
C LEU A 166 -12.75 47.84 19.31
N VAL A 167 -12.55 47.21 20.46
CA VAL A 167 -13.45 46.28 21.14
C VAL A 167 -14.80 46.92 21.43
N SER A 168 -15.92 46.26 21.10
CA SER A 168 -17.18 46.50 21.81
C SER A 168 -18.24 45.39 21.64
N ARG A 169 -18.79 44.97 22.80
CA ARG A 169 -20.07 44.27 23.07
C ARG A 169 -20.02 42.73 23.02
N TYR A 170 -19.92 42.01 24.14
CA TYR A 170 -20.89 41.78 25.24
C TYR A 170 -22.28 41.31 24.77
N LEU A 171 -22.52 40.00 25.02
CA LEU A 171 -23.74 39.29 25.47
C LEU A 171 -25.13 39.75 24.96
N SER A 172 -25.93 38.82 24.41
CA SER A 172 -27.19 38.30 25.02
C SER A 172 -28.09 37.52 24.04
N HIS A 173 -28.49 36.31 24.45
CA HIS A 173 -29.79 35.61 24.27
C HIS A 173 -30.69 35.85 23.04
N ALA A 174 -30.91 34.80 22.25
CA ALA A 174 -32.16 34.02 22.14
C ALA A 174 -31.96 32.82 21.23
#